data_AF-A0A7Y2AX11-F1
#
_entry.id   AF-A0A7Y2AX11-F1
#
_cell.length_a   1.000
_cell.length_b   1.000
_cell.length_c   1.000
_cell.angle_alpha   90.00
_cell.angle_beta   90.00
_cell.angle_gamma   90.00
#
_symmetry.space_group_name_H-M   'P 1'
#
loop_
_entity.id
_entity.type
_entity.pdbx_description
1 polymer ?
#
loop_
_entity_poly.entity_id
_entity_poly.type
_entity_poly.pdbx_seq_one_letter_code
_entity_poly.pdbx_strand_id
1 'polypeptide(L)'
;MSNFRCALLLVSMAGWTATVLAHPDLIAQIQQADRQLEENPANVDVLLKRGELYRRHGDFEAAASDLVEARDLRPSHPLLNFYEGRLALDTHD
;
A
#
# COMPACT_ATOMS: atom_id res chain seq x y z
N MET A 1 20.99 -12.15 50.72
CA MET A 1 21.07 -13.34 49.85
C MET A 1 19.66 -13.79 49.54
N SER A 2 19.30 -13.81 48.25
CA SER A 2 18.22 -14.56 47.60
C SER A 2 16.76 -14.39 48.07
N ASN A 3 15.73 -14.31 47.23
CA ASN A 3 15.60 -14.21 45.78
C ASN A 3 14.12 -13.88 45.48
N PHE A 4 13.88 -13.05 44.47
CA PHE A 4 12.62 -12.88 43.76
C PHE A 4 12.02 -14.22 43.34
N ARG A 5 10.70 -14.42 43.52
CA ARG A 5 9.90 -15.26 42.62
C ARG A 5 8.53 -14.63 42.35
N CYS A 6 8.40 -14.24 41.09
CA CYS A 6 7.23 -13.66 40.44
C CYS A 6 6.04 -14.61 40.37
N ALA A 7 4.86 -13.99 40.45
CA ALA A 7 3.70 -14.14 39.57
C ALA A 7 3.14 -15.54 39.30
N LEU A 8 1.95 -15.77 39.85
CA LEU A 8 0.92 -16.65 39.29
C LEU A 8 -0.44 -16.01 39.59
N LEU A 9 -0.94 -15.20 38.65
CA LEU A 9 -2.36 -14.85 38.57
C LEU A 9 -2.79 -14.93 37.10
N LEU A 10 -3.40 -16.06 36.78
CA LEU A 10 -4.27 -16.21 35.61
C LEU A 10 -5.59 -15.52 35.92
N VAL A 11 -5.95 -14.47 35.17
CA VAL A 11 -7.31 -13.93 35.16
C VAL A 11 -7.73 -13.67 33.71
N SER A 12 -8.57 -14.60 33.24
CA SER A 12 -9.71 -14.50 32.33
C SER A 12 -9.70 -13.55 31.12
N MET A 13 -9.91 -14.20 29.97
CA MET A 13 -10.64 -13.77 28.78
C MET A 13 -11.69 -12.65 28.98
N ALA A 14 -11.51 -11.54 28.27
CA ALA A 14 -12.55 -10.67 27.69
C ALA A 14 -11.76 -9.60 26.91
N GLY A 15 -11.77 -9.57 25.57
CA GLY A 15 -12.86 -8.96 24.84
C GLY A 15 -12.67 -7.44 24.78
N TRP A 16 -12.43 -6.94 23.56
CA TRP A 16 -12.62 -5.56 23.09
C TRP A 16 -11.37 -4.67 23.28
N THR A 17 -10.74 -4.10 22.24
CA THR A 17 -11.30 -3.49 21.04
C THR A 17 -10.36 -3.72 19.85
N ALA A 18 -10.88 -4.35 18.79
CA ALA A 18 -10.23 -4.35 17.48
C ALA A 18 -10.38 -2.94 16.86
N THR A 19 -9.58 -1.99 17.33
CA THR A 19 -9.44 -0.66 16.72
C THR A 19 -8.03 -0.48 16.15
N VAL A 20 -7.49 -1.51 15.49
CA VAL A 20 -6.22 -1.40 14.74
C VAL A 20 -6.45 -1.09 13.25
N LEU A 21 -7.70 -1.04 12.77
CA LEU A 21 -8.03 -0.81 11.35
C LEU A 21 -8.61 0.57 11.07
N ALA A 22 -8.08 1.63 11.69
CA ALA A 22 -8.56 2.98 11.40
C ALA A 22 -7.88 3.63 10.18
N HIS A 23 -6.72 3.14 9.72
CA HIS A 23 -6.03 3.69 8.55
C HIS A 23 -5.38 2.62 7.66
N PRO A 24 -5.28 2.86 6.34
CA PRO A 24 -4.83 1.84 5.39
C PRO A 24 -3.33 1.60 5.57
N ASP A 25 -2.94 0.39 5.92
CA ASP A 25 -1.55 -0.07 5.78
C ASP A 25 -1.22 -0.06 4.27
N LEU A 26 -0.53 1.00 3.82
CA LEU A 26 -0.17 1.19 2.42
C LEU A 26 0.78 0.09 1.95
N ILE A 27 1.69 -0.36 2.82
CA ILE A 27 2.64 -1.43 2.50
C ILE A 27 1.89 -2.73 2.26
N ALA A 28 0.95 -3.10 3.13
CA ALA A 28 0.13 -4.30 2.91
C ALA A 28 -0.68 -4.24 1.61
N GLN A 29 -1.17 -3.05 1.21
CA GLN A 29 -1.87 -2.87 -0.06
C GLN A 29 -0.94 -2.96 -1.27
N ILE A 30 0.27 -2.41 -1.18
CA ILE A 30 1.30 -2.54 -2.22
C ILE A 30 1.64 -4.02 -2.41
N GLN A 31 1.90 -4.75 -1.32
CA GLN A 31 2.18 -6.19 -1.38
C GLN A 31 1.02 -7.00 -1.97
N GLN A 32 -0.23 -6.57 -1.76
CA GLN A 32 -1.38 -7.20 -2.39
C GLN A 32 -1.40 -6.93 -3.90
N ALA A 33 -1.07 -5.71 -4.33
CA ALA A 33 -0.96 -5.38 -5.74
C ALA A 33 0.19 -6.13 -6.41
N ASP A 34 1.32 -6.32 -5.73
CA ASP A 34 2.46 -7.12 -6.21
C ASP A 34 2.03 -8.54 -6.56
N ARG A 35 1.31 -9.22 -5.65
CA ARG A 35 0.76 -10.56 -5.91
C ARG A 35 -0.17 -10.60 -7.13
N GLN A 36 -0.98 -9.56 -7.33
CA GLN A 36 -1.86 -9.48 -8.50
C GLN A 36 -1.06 -9.30 -9.81
N LEU A 37 0.07 -8.60 -9.75
CA LEU A 37 0.96 -8.42 -10.89
C LEU A 37 1.86 -9.63 -11.14
N GLU A 38 2.16 -10.45 -10.12
CA GLU A 38 2.77 -11.77 -10.33
C GLU A 38 1.86 -12.68 -11.18
N GLU A 39 0.54 -12.62 -10.96
CA GLU A 39 -0.44 -13.39 -11.73
C GLU A 39 -0.66 -12.82 -13.14
N ASN A 40 -0.72 -11.49 -13.27
CA ASN A 40 -0.86 -10.80 -14.55
C ASN A 40 -0.05 -9.49 -14.56
N PRO A 41 1.21 -9.53 -15.04
CA PRO A 41 2.08 -8.36 -15.04
C PRO A 41 1.55 -7.18 -15.84
N ALA A 42 0.77 -7.44 -16.90
CA ALA A 42 0.25 -6.41 -17.79
C ALA A 42 -1.12 -5.85 -17.35
N ASN A 43 -1.52 -6.07 -16.09
CA ASN A 43 -2.79 -5.57 -15.59
C ASN A 43 -2.72 -4.06 -15.29
N VAL A 44 -3.10 -3.25 -16.29
CA VAL A 44 -3.09 -1.79 -16.24
C VAL A 44 -3.84 -1.23 -15.03
N ASP A 45 -4.98 -1.80 -14.65
CA ASP A 45 -5.76 -1.32 -13.50
C ASP A 45 -5.00 -1.48 -12.18
N VAL A 46 -4.24 -2.58 -12.05
CA VAL A 46 -3.42 -2.85 -10.86
C VAL A 46 -2.17 -1.98 -10.85
N LEU A 47 -1.50 -1.79 -12.00
CA LEU A 47 -0.37 -0.86 -12.13
C LEU A 47 -0.78 0.57 -11.73
N LEU A 48 -1.91 1.09 -12.24
CA LEU A 48 -2.42 2.40 -11.85
C LEU A 48 -2.73 2.49 -10.36
N LYS A 49 -3.29 1.41 -9.79
CA LYS A 49 -3.62 1.36 -8.36
C LYS A 49 -2.36 1.32 -7.50
N ARG A 50 -1.36 0.54 -7.87
CA ARG A 50 -0.09 0.42 -7.14
C ARG A 50 0.73 1.69 -7.26
N GLY A 51 0.78 2.33 -8.43
CA GLY A 51 1.38 3.64 -8.60
C GLY A 51 0.74 4.70 -7.70
N GLU A 52 -0.58 4.70 -7.56
CA GLU A 52 -1.26 5.58 -6.60
C GLU A 52 -0.94 5.25 -5.13
N LEU A 53 -0.78 3.97 -4.79
CA LEU A 53 -0.38 3.57 -3.45
C LEU A 53 1.05 4.03 -3.14
N TYR A 54 1.98 3.88 -4.09
CA TYR A 54 3.34 4.40 -3.98
C TYR A 54 3.38 5.91 -3.84
N ARG A 55 2.59 6.64 -4.64
CA ARG A 55 2.45 8.10 -4.51
C ARG A 55 1.98 8.49 -3.10
N ARG A 56 0.97 7.81 -2.56
CA ARG A 56 0.48 8.04 -1.18
C ARG A 56 1.50 7.63 -0.11
N HIS A 57 2.37 6.67 -0.42
CA HIS A 57 3.46 6.23 0.46
C HIS A 57 4.65 7.18 0.42
N GLY A 58 4.74 8.06 -0.60
CA GLY A 58 5.85 8.99 -0.82
C GLY A 58 6.96 8.44 -1.72
N ASP A 59 6.79 7.24 -2.27
CA ASP A 59 7.71 6.65 -3.24
C ASP A 59 7.32 7.09 -4.65
N PHE A 60 7.71 8.32 -5.01
CA PHE A 60 7.32 8.91 -6.29
C PHE A 60 8.01 8.28 -7.50
N GLU A 61 9.22 7.72 -7.33
CA GLU A 61 9.90 7.00 -8.41
C GLU A 61 9.18 5.70 -8.75
N ALA A 62 8.83 4.90 -7.73
CA ALA A 62 8.04 3.68 -7.96
C ALA A 62 6.66 4.01 -8.55
N ALA A 63 6.02 5.09 -8.07
CA ALA A 63 4.77 5.57 -8.65
C ALA A 63 4.91 5.93 -10.14
N ALA A 64 5.95 6.68 -10.50
CA ALA A 64 6.22 7.06 -11.89
C ALA A 64 6.45 5.83 -12.76
N SER A 65 7.24 4.86 -12.28
CA SER A 65 7.52 3.61 -12.99
C SER A 65 6.23 2.85 -13.34
N ASP A 66 5.34 2.66 -12.37
CA ASP A 66 4.06 1.98 -12.60
C ASP A 66 3.16 2.73 -13.60
N LEU A 67 3.14 4.07 -13.55
CA LEU A 67 2.35 4.88 -14.48
C LEU A 67 2.93 4.86 -15.91
N VAL A 68 4.26 4.81 -16.06
CA VAL A 68 4.93 4.64 -17.36
C VAL A 68 4.59 3.28 -17.95
N GLU A 69 4.67 2.21 -17.17
CA GLU A 69 4.30 0.87 -17.66
C GLU A 69 2.82 0.81 -18.05
N ALA A 70 1.92 1.36 -17.23
CA ALA A 70 0.50 1.46 -17.53
C ALA A 70 0.23 2.24 -18.83
N ARG A 71 1.01 3.31 -19.07
CA ARG A 71 0.94 4.11 -20.29
C ARG A 71 1.36 3.32 -21.52
N ASP A 72 2.48 2.61 -21.44
CA ASP A 72 2.99 1.82 -22.55
C ASP A 72 2.02 0.69 -22.94
N LEU A 73 1.36 0.09 -21.95
CA LEU A 73 0.38 -0.96 -22.16
C LEU A 73 -0.97 -0.46 -22.69
N ARG A 74 -1.48 0.67 -22.17
CA ARG A 74 -2.77 1.24 -22.61
C ARG A 74 -2.78 2.77 -22.53
N PRO A 75 -2.28 3.46 -23.58
CA PRO A 75 -2.21 4.92 -23.60
C PRO A 75 -3.58 5.61 -23.48
N SER A 76 -4.65 4.96 -23.93
CA SER A 76 -6.02 5.50 -23.89
C SER A 76 -6.78 5.18 -22.60
N HIS A 77 -6.11 4.67 -21.56
CA HIS A 77 -6.78 4.35 -20.30
C HIS A 77 -7.35 5.62 -19.63
N PRO A 78 -8.65 5.68 -19.31
CA PRO A 78 -9.33 6.93 -18.92
C PRO A 78 -8.80 7.55 -17.61
N LEU A 79 -8.23 6.74 -16.71
CA LEU A 79 -7.68 7.22 -15.44
C LEU A 79 -6.19 7.58 -15.50
N LEU A 80 -5.50 7.30 -16.61
CA LEU A 80 -4.04 7.45 -16.68
C LEU A 80 -3.61 8.91 -16.44
N ASN A 81 -4.20 9.85 -17.19
CA ASN A 81 -3.91 11.28 -17.06
C ASN A 81 -4.28 11.82 -15.66
N PHE A 82 -5.29 11.24 -15.01
CA PHE A 82 -5.68 11.63 -13.66
C PHE A 82 -4.60 11.24 -12.64
N TYR A 83 -4.08 10.01 -12.69
CA TYR A 83 -3.04 9.58 -11.76
C TYR A 83 -1.70 10.29 -11.99
N GLU A 84 -1.34 10.54 -13.25
CA GLU A 84 -0.13 11.32 -13.55
C GLU A 84 -0.22 12.76 -13.11
N GLY A 85 -1.38 13.42 -13.31
CA GLY A 85 -1.58 14.76 -12.80
C GLY A 85 -1.40 14.83 -11.29
N ARG A 86 -1.88 13.82 -10.55
CA ARG A 86 -1.69 13.74 -9.09
C ARG A 86 -0.25 13.51 -8.70
N LEU A 87 0.50 12.69 -9.44
CA LEU A 87 1.92 12.48 -9.20
C LEU A 87 2.72 13.75 -9.52
N ALA A 88 2.38 14.45 -10.60
CA ALA A 88 3.03 15.70 -10.98
C ALA A 88 2.85 16.78 -9.89
N LEU A 89 1.65 16.90 -9.31
CA LEU A 89 1.41 17.83 -8.20
C LEU A 89 2.28 17.57 -6.97
N ASP A 90 2.57 16.31 -6.66
CA ASP A 90 3.39 15.97 -5.47
C ASP A 90 4.91 16.08 -5.73
N THR A 91 5.33 16.07 -7.01
CA THR A 91 6.75 16.04 -7.42
C THR A 91 7.28 17.38 -7.91
N HIS A 92 6.41 18.39 -8.08
CA HIS A 92 6.76 19.73 -8.54
C HIS A 92 6.90 20.78 -7.41
N ASP A 93 6.83 20.35 -6.14
CA ASP A 93 7.18 21.14 -4.95
C ASP A 93 8.61 20.83 -4.46
#